data_AF-A0A7S4PP51-F1
#
_entry.id   AF-A0A7S4PP51-F1
#
_cell.length_a   1.000
_cell.length_b   1.000
_cell.length_c   1.000
_cell.angle_alpha   90.00
_cell.angle_beta   90.00
_cell.angle_gamma   90.00
#
_symmetry.space_group_name_H-M   'P 1'
#
loop_
_entity.id
_entity.type
_entity.pdbx_description
1 polymer ?
#
loop_
_entity_poly.entity_id
_entity_poly.type
_entity_poly.pdbx_seq_one_letter_code
_entity_poly.pdbx_strand_id
1 'polypeptide(L)'
;MPIRTMDDIRKEREATGGTGQASFVSPTPNPWAGGAGAGGGGMGAAGGNYTTAGGYTPIPDQYSMGGVGASEVFIDACGETVPVSSLSPWQLPMAMCCPCCLGNPCSENRQKWYLSQLQTFIGIITMLQVLVFVIEVALSNSWSAILDVPSPVLAVMGGKVAPLIAAGEYWRLITPIMLHAGLFHLLINAFTQCMFGIQLEREWGAAQIAIIYVCAGIYGNILSVLFAPQALSIGCSGAIFGLFGAQVAYITGMWRQLGDLQKKMLILSLSLSFIFIFVFSFSVGVDMSAHMGGFVAGMVMGLGYFSHLWHEDNFWYQYGKVIAFCTVLFTSLIAIVYFFHNEELGYGKDGF
;
A
#
# COMPACT_ATOMS: atom_id res chain seq x y z
N MET A 1 4.88 4.44 -8.61
CA MET A 1 4.34 5.73 -9.10
C MET A 1 4.83 5.98 -10.52
N PRO A 2 3.97 5.97 -11.54
CA PRO A 2 4.40 6.14 -12.92
C PRO A 2 4.72 7.61 -13.15
N ILE A 3 6.00 7.93 -13.10
CA ILE A 3 6.53 9.19 -13.63
C ILE A 3 6.40 9.07 -15.15
N ARG A 4 5.61 9.95 -15.75
CA ARG A 4 5.34 9.91 -17.19
C ARG A 4 6.14 10.99 -17.89
N THR A 5 6.80 10.60 -18.97
CA THR A 5 7.31 11.54 -19.96
C THR A 5 6.21 11.89 -20.95
N MET A 6 6.40 12.94 -21.74
CA MET A 6 5.45 13.28 -22.80
C MET A 6 5.30 12.16 -23.84
N ASP A 7 6.35 11.38 -24.08
CA ASP A 7 6.28 10.25 -25.00
C ASP A 7 5.40 9.11 -24.46
N ASP A 8 5.39 8.90 -23.14
CA ASP A 8 4.53 7.89 -22.50
C ASP A 8 3.05 8.28 -22.63
N ILE A 9 2.74 9.56 -22.40
CA ILE A 9 1.37 10.10 -22.54
C ILE A 9 0.91 10.02 -24.00
N ARG A 10 1.80 10.32 -24.95
CA ARG A 10 1.50 10.24 -26.38
C ARG A 10 1.20 8.81 -26.83
N LYS A 11 1.98 7.83 -26.39
CA LYS A 11 1.74 6.40 -26.70
C LYS A 11 0.41 5.90 -26.16
N GLU A 12 0.00 6.33 -24.96
CA GLU A 12 -1.31 5.97 -24.38
C GLU A 12 -2.47 6.61 -25.15
N ARG A 13 -2.31 7.87 -25.62
CA ARG A 13 -3.30 8.53 -26.49
C ARG A 13 -3.49 7.80 -27.82
N GLU A 14 -2.39 7.35 -28.43
CA GLU A 14 -2.40 6.57 -29.67
C GLU A 14 -3.06 5.19 -29.45
N ALA A 15 -2.85 4.55 -28.29
CA ALA A 15 -3.47 3.28 -27.93
C ALA A 15 -4.97 3.36 -27.60
N THR A 16 -5.47 4.55 -27.21
CA THR A 16 -6.86 4.77 -26.77
C THR A 16 -7.74 5.47 -27.82
N GLY A 17 -7.18 5.84 -28.99
CA GLY A 17 -7.95 6.29 -30.16
C GLY A 17 -8.55 7.70 -30.10
N GLY A 18 -8.04 8.59 -29.24
CA GLY A 18 -8.65 9.92 -29.01
C GLY A 18 -8.29 11.01 -30.03
N THR A 19 -9.26 11.40 -30.88
CA THR A 19 -9.18 12.52 -31.85
C THR A 19 -10.17 13.68 -31.56
N GLY A 20 -10.34 14.09 -30.30
CA GLY A 20 -11.25 15.21 -29.93
C GLY A 20 -10.53 16.56 -29.77
N GLN A 21 -11.20 17.67 -30.13
CA GLN A 21 -10.83 19.07 -29.83
C GLN A 21 -11.53 19.56 -28.54
N ALA A 22 -10.83 20.26 -27.64
CA ALA A 22 -11.37 20.73 -26.36
C ALA A 22 -12.02 22.13 -26.42
N SER A 23 -13.00 22.30 -25.55
CA SER A 23 -13.55 23.56 -25.08
C SER A 23 -12.79 24.10 -23.85
N PHE A 24 -12.67 25.43 -23.78
CA PHE A 24 -11.95 26.24 -22.78
C PHE A 24 -12.59 26.21 -21.36
N VAL A 25 -11.78 26.05 -20.32
CA VAL A 25 -12.03 26.14 -18.88
C VAL A 25 -10.71 26.61 -18.27
N SER A 26 -10.57 27.92 -18.14
CA SER A 26 -9.40 28.56 -17.57
C SER A 26 -9.03 27.98 -16.19
N PRO A 27 -7.74 27.90 -15.83
CA PRO A 27 -7.32 27.51 -14.49
C PRO A 27 -7.94 28.48 -13.48
N THR A 28 -8.60 27.96 -12.46
CA THR A 28 -8.95 28.78 -11.29
C THR A 28 -7.65 29.35 -10.70
N PRO A 29 -7.56 30.67 -10.48
CA PRO A 29 -6.36 31.27 -9.92
C PRO A 29 -6.06 30.69 -8.53
N ASN A 30 -4.78 30.52 -8.27
CA ASN A 30 -4.23 30.09 -6.98
C ASN A 30 -4.77 31.01 -5.86
N PRO A 31 -5.52 30.48 -4.85
CA PRO A 31 -6.02 31.31 -3.75
C PRO A 31 -4.92 31.82 -2.80
N TRP A 32 -3.68 31.38 -2.99
CA TRP A 32 -2.50 31.76 -2.20
C TRP A 32 -1.45 32.53 -3.02
N ALA A 33 -1.71 32.82 -4.30
CA ALA A 33 -0.91 33.76 -5.06
C ALA A 33 -1.43 35.18 -4.79
N GLY A 34 -0.74 35.92 -3.93
CA GLY A 34 -0.96 37.35 -3.83
C GLY A 34 -0.67 38.05 -5.15
N GLY A 35 -1.65 38.76 -5.72
CA GLY A 35 -1.40 39.77 -6.76
C GLY A 35 -2.42 39.83 -7.93
N ALA A 36 -3.43 40.69 -7.75
CA ALA A 36 -4.09 41.60 -8.72
C ALA A 36 -4.44 41.15 -10.16
N GLY A 37 -5.72 41.29 -10.53
CA GLY A 37 -6.14 41.52 -11.93
C GLY A 37 -7.55 41.05 -12.26
N ALA A 38 -8.45 42.01 -12.56
CA ALA A 38 -9.88 41.83 -12.78
C ALA A 38 -10.28 41.27 -14.18
N GLY A 39 -11.51 40.73 -14.29
CA GLY A 39 -12.21 40.56 -15.56
C GLY A 39 -13.31 39.49 -15.52
N GLY A 40 -14.58 39.90 -15.49
CA GLY A 40 -15.74 39.02 -15.45
C GLY A 40 -16.11 38.37 -16.80
N GLY A 41 -16.96 37.34 -16.72
CA GLY A 41 -17.62 36.70 -17.86
C GLY A 41 -18.23 35.36 -17.46
N GLY A 42 -19.55 35.23 -17.54
CA GLY A 42 -20.29 34.06 -17.08
C GLY A 42 -20.38 32.89 -18.08
N MET A 43 -20.79 31.75 -17.50
CA MET A 43 -21.52 30.60 -18.06
C MET A 43 -20.89 29.76 -19.19
N GLY A 44 -20.89 28.44 -18.97
CA GLY A 44 -20.78 27.41 -20.01
C GLY A 44 -20.46 26.03 -19.45
N ALA A 45 -21.48 25.29 -19.02
CA ALA A 45 -21.36 23.86 -18.76
C ALA A 45 -21.15 23.10 -20.09
N ALA A 46 -20.08 22.33 -20.19
CA ALA A 46 -19.91 21.32 -21.24
C ALA A 46 -19.07 20.16 -20.69
N GLY A 47 -19.75 19.05 -20.36
CA GLY A 47 -19.13 17.80 -19.94
C GLY A 47 -18.50 17.08 -21.12
N GLY A 48 -17.22 16.72 -20.98
CA GLY A 48 -16.52 15.78 -21.86
C GLY A 48 -15.88 14.70 -21.00
N ASN A 49 -16.55 13.55 -20.87
CA ASN A 49 -16.01 12.37 -20.21
C ASN A 49 -15.01 11.68 -21.14
N TYR A 50 -13.72 11.71 -20.80
CA TYR A 50 -12.75 10.78 -21.33
C TYR A 50 -12.20 9.96 -20.16
N THR A 51 -12.51 8.67 -20.15
CA THR A 51 -11.97 7.68 -19.21
C THR A 51 -11.21 6.67 -20.05
N THR A 52 -9.89 6.60 -19.88
CA THR A 52 -9.10 5.47 -20.40
C THR A 52 -9.32 4.26 -19.51
N ALA A 53 -8.95 3.06 -19.97
CA ALA A 53 -9.15 1.77 -19.28
C ALA A 53 -8.43 1.62 -17.91
N GLY A 54 -7.92 2.72 -17.33
CA GLY A 54 -7.39 2.82 -15.97
C GLY A 54 -7.99 3.95 -15.13
N GLY A 55 -9.08 4.59 -15.55
CA GLY A 55 -9.76 5.64 -14.79
C GLY A 55 -9.05 7.01 -14.78
N TYR A 56 -8.15 7.25 -15.73
CA TYR A 56 -7.44 8.53 -15.86
C TYR A 56 -8.20 9.50 -16.77
N THR A 57 -8.27 10.77 -16.38
CA THR A 57 -8.69 11.84 -17.30
C THR A 57 -7.50 12.29 -18.15
N PRO A 58 -7.62 12.26 -19.50
CA PRO A 58 -6.66 12.91 -20.38
C PRO A 58 -6.57 14.42 -20.08
N ILE A 59 -5.40 14.98 -20.34
CA ILE A 59 -5.14 16.43 -20.28
C ILE A 59 -6.18 17.15 -21.17
N PRO A 60 -6.91 18.17 -20.68
CA PRO A 60 -7.75 19.02 -21.53
C PRO A 60 -6.89 19.71 -22.59
N ASP A 61 -7.35 19.83 -23.85
CA ASP A 61 -6.56 20.42 -24.97
C ASP A 61 -6.19 21.92 -24.80
N GLN A 62 -6.36 22.48 -23.59
CA GLN A 62 -6.06 23.87 -23.25
C GLN A 62 -4.60 24.13 -22.90
N TYR A 63 -3.80 23.09 -22.72
CA TYR A 63 -2.37 23.22 -22.98
C TYR A 63 -2.22 23.26 -24.51
N SER A 64 -2.48 24.44 -25.06
CA SER A 64 -1.97 24.83 -26.37
C SER A 64 -0.57 24.23 -26.50
N MET A 65 -0.37 23.38 -27.49
CA MET A 65 0.89 22.73 -27.84
C MET A 65 1.99 23.72 -28.28
N GLY A 66 1.89 24.98 -27.87
CA GLY A 66 2.92 26.01 -27.91
C GLY A 66 3.22 26.47 -26.48
N GLY A 67 4.24 25.89 -25.85
CA GLY A 67 4.79 26.38 -24.58
C GLY A 67 5.37 25.29 -23.67
N VAL A 68 4.94 24.04 -23.83
CA VAL A 68 5.36 22.91 -22.99
C VAL A 68 6.62 22.30 -23.61
N GLY A 69 7.76 22.38 -22.91
CA GLY A 69 9.03 21.87 -23.41
C GLY A 69 9.00 20.34 -23.51
N ALA A 70 9.64 19.77 -24.54
CA ALA A 70 9.74 18.32 -24.75
C ALA A 70 10.37 17.53 -23.56
N SER A 71 10.92 18.23 -22.56
CA SER A 71 11.55 17.68 -21.36
C SER A 71 10.68 17.74 -20.10
N GLU A 72 9.40 18.07 -20.21
CA GLU A 72 8.51 18.21 -19.05
C GLU A 72 8.06 16.85 -18.51
N VAL A 73 8.15 16.68 -17.18
CA VAL A 73 7.86 15.43 -16.46
C VAL A 73 6.52 15.59 -15.74
N PHE A 74 5.69 14.55 -15.78
CA PHE A 74 4.35 14.54 -15.16
C PHE A 74 4.26 13.51 -14.04
N ILE A 75 3.45 13.85 -13.03
CA ILE A 75 3.08 12.96 -11.92
C ILE A 75 1.56 12.80 -11.91
N ASP A 76 1.11 11.56 -11.78
CA ASP A 76 -0.30 11.26 -11.54
C ASP A 76 -0.65 11.50 -10.07
N ALA A 77 -1.52 12.48 -9.80
CA ALA A 77 -2.03 12.82 -8.48
C ALA A 77 -3.56 12.64 -8.42
N CYS A 78 -4.00 11.49 -7.88
CA CYS A 78 -5.42 11.21 -7.59
C CYS A 78 -6.41 11.43 -8.75
N GLY A 79 -6.04 10.94 -9.94
CA GLY A 79 -6.88 11.01 -11.14
C GLY A 79 -6.56 12.22 -12.04
N GLU A 80 -5.68 13.11 -11.59
CA GLU A 80 -5.21 14.26 -12.37
C GLU A 80 -3.71 14.09 -12.69
N THR A 81 -3.29 14.48 -13.89
CA THR A 81 -1.88 14.55 -14.29
C THR A 81 -1.35 15.96 -14.03
N VAL A 82 -0.33 16.08 -13.18
CA VAL A 82 0.24 17.37 -12.77
C VAL A 82 1.68 17.48 -13.29
N PRO A 83 2.05 18.57 -14.00
CA PRO A 83 3.43 18.79 -14.41
C PRO A 83 4.30 19.10 -13.19
N VAL A 84 5.47 18.46 -13.09
CA VAL A 84 6.42 18.68 -11.98
C VAL A 84 6.88 20.13 -11.88
N SER A 85 6.96 20.83 -13.01
CA SER A 85 7.30 22.25 -13.10
C SER A 85 6.34 23.15 -12.30
N SER A 86 5.09 22.71 -12.09
CA SER A 86 4.05 23.44 -11.36
C SER A 86 4.07 23.19 -9.85
N LEU A 87 4.86 22.22 -9.37
CA LEU A 87 4.94 21.86 -7.97
C LEU A 87 6.10 22.59 -7.29
N SER A 88 5.81 23.20 -6.15
CA SER A 88 6.87 23.71 -5.26
C SER A 88 7.70 22.56 -4.64
N PRO A 89 8.93 22.85 -4.15
CA PRO A 89 9.81 21.84 -3.56
C PRO A 89 9.18 21.00 -2.43
N TRP A 90 8.24 21.56 -1.67
CA TRP A 90 7.51 20.84 -0.60
C TRP A 90 6.28 20.08 -1.10
N GLN A 91 5.69 20.49 -2.23
CA GLN A 91 4.57 19.78 -2.84
C GLN A 91 5.02 18.52 -3.59
N LEU A 92 6.28 18.44 -4.04
CA LEU A 92 6.78 17.27 -4.75
C LEU A 92 6.78 16.00 -3.87
N PRO A 93 7.33 15.99 -2.64
CA PRO A 93 7.19 14.86 -1.72
C PRO A 93 5.73 14.53 -1.41
N MET A 94 4.86 15.54 -1.30
CA MET A 94 3.43 15.33 -1.06
C MET A 94 2.73 14.72 -2.28
N ALA A 95 3.09 15.09 -3.51
CA ALA A 95 2.59 14.45 -4.72
C ALA A 95 2.97 12.97 -4.76
N MET A 96 4.15 12.64 -4.23
CA MET A 96 4.70 11.29 -4.23
C MET A 96 4.23 10.41 -3.07
N CYS A 97 3.94 10.99 -1.92
CA CYS A 97 3.52 10.26 -0.73
C CYS A 97 1.99 10.33 -0.58
N CYS A 98 1.43 11.53 -0.64
CA CYS A 98 0.02 11.79 -0.35
C CYS A 98 -0.61 12.72 -1.41
N PRO A 99 -0.74 12.28 -2.68
CA PRO A 99 -1.28 13.10 -3.76
C PRO A 99 -2.70 13.63 -3.46
N CYS A 100 -3.43 12.96 -2.56
CA CYS A 100 -4.74 13.38 -2.04
C CYS A 100 -4.71 14.76 -1.38
N CYS A 101 -3.55 15.17 -0.84
CA CYS A 101 -3.36 16.45 -0.17
C CYS A 101 -3.09 17.61 -1.15
N LEU A 102 -2.97 17.32 -2.45
CA LEU A 102 -2.79 18.34 -3.49
C LEU A 102 -4.10 18.53 -4.24
N GLY A 103 -4.62 19.77 -4.28
CA GLY A 103 -5.80 20.13 -5.06
C GLY A 103 -7.11 20.07 -4.27
N ASN A 104 -8.22 20.43 -4.93
CA ASN A 104 -9.54 20.47 -4.32
C ASN A 104 -10.16 19.05 -4.33
N PRO A 105 -10.47 18.44 -3.17
CA PRO A 105 -11.03 17.09 -3.10
C PRO A 105 -12.40 16.97 -3.77
N CYS A 106 -13.09 18.08 -4.02
CA CYS A 106 -14.43 18.11 -4.60
C CYS A 106 -14.48 18.09 -6.14
N SER A 107 -13.36 17.88 -6.85
CA SER A 107 -13.41 17.74 -8.32
C SER A 107 -14.09 16.42 -8.71
N GLU A 108 -14.90 16.42 -9.79
CA GLU A 108 -15.64 15.22 -10.23
C GLU A 108 -14.69 14.05 -10.54
N ASN A 109 -13.52 14.34 -11.12
CA ASN A 109 -12.48 13.36 -11.41
C ASN A 109 -11.92 12.73 -10.13
N ARG A 110 -11.66 13.54 -9.10
CA ARG A 110 -11.18 13.05 -7.80
C ARG A 110 -12.25 12.25 -7.07
N GLN A 111 -13.52 12.64 -7.15
CA GLN A 111 -14.62 11.86 -6.59
C GLN A 111 -14.71 10.46 -7.22
N LYS A 112 -14.70 10.39 -8.56
CA LYS A 112 -14.66 9.11 -9.29
C LYS A 112 -13.43 8.29 -8.91
N TRP A 113 -12.27 8.95 -8.79
CA TRP A 113 -11.04 8.31 -8.36
C TRP A 113 -11.17 7.72 -6.94
N TYR A 114 -11.65 8.48 -5.96
CA TYR A 114 -11.86 7.99 -4.58
C TYR A 114 -12.84 6.82 -4.53
N LEU A 115 -13.96 6.90 -5.28
CA LEU A 115 -14.92 5.79 -5.34
C LEU A 115 -14.31 4.52 -5.92
N SER A 116 -13.51 4.63 -6.98
CA SER A 116 -12.79 3.47 -7.53
C SER A 116 -11.75 2.91 -6.54
N GLN A 117 -11.28 3.69 -5.57
CA GLN A 117 -10.32 3.20 -4.57
C GLN A 117 -11.01 2.29 -3.56
N LEU A 118 -12.26 2.59 -3.22
CA LEU A 118 -13.07 1.77 -2.32
C LEU A 118 -13.45 0.41 -2.95
N GLN A 119 -13.33 0.27 -4.28
CA GLN A 119 -13.61 -0.96 -5.01
C GLN A 119 -12.37 -1.87 -5.16
N THR A 120 -11.19 -1.40 -4.76
CA THR A 120 -9.97 -2.21 -4.73
C THR A 120 -10.01 -3.24 -3.60
N PHE A 121 -9.26 -4.32 -3.70
CA PHE A 121 -9.08 -5.30 -2.62
C PHE A 121 -8.62 -4.60 -1.33
N ILE A 122 -7.64 -3.70 -1.43
CA ILE A 122 -7.15 -2.93 -0.27
C ILE A 122 -8.23 -2.01 0.30
N GLY A 123 -9.04 -1.37 -0.55
CA GLY A 123 -10.19 -0.58 -0.11
C GLY A 123 -11.21 -1.42 0.65
N ILE A 124 -11.57 -2.58 0.09
CA ILE A 124 -12.55 -3.51 0.67
C ILE A 124 -12.03 -4.07 2.01
N ILE A 125 -10.79 -4.55 2.08
CA ILE A 125 -10.23 -5.10 3.33
C ILE A 125 -10.13 -4.04 4.41
N THR A 126 -9.82 -2.78 4.05
CA THR A 126 -9.82 -1.64 4.99
C THR A 126 -11.21 -1.41 5.57
N MET A 127 -12.25 -1.41 4.73
CA MET A 127 -13.64 -1.25 5.20
C MET A 127 -14.06 -2.39 6.13
N LEU A 128 -13.65 -3.62 5.82
CA LEU A 128 -13.89 -4.78 6.69
C LEU A 128 -13.15 -4.66 8.02
N GLN A 129 -11.91 -4.16 8.04
CA GLN A 129 -11.16 -3.92 9.28
C GLN A 129 -11.80 -2.83 10.14
N VAL A 130 -12.31 -1.76 9.53
CA VAL A 130 -13.09 -0.73 10.24
C VAL A 130 -14.35 -1.35 10.86
N LEU A 131 -15.06 -2.20 10.13
CA LEU A 131 -16.24 -2.90 10.64
C LEU A 131 -15.88 -3.82 11.82
N VAL A 132 -14.80 -4.60 11.69
CA VAL A 132 -14.31 -5.47 12.77
C VAL A 132 -13.92 -4.65 14.00
N PHE A 133 -13.28 -3.49 13.81
CA PHE A 133 -12.93 -2.59 14.91
C PHE A 133 -14.15 -2.03 15.64
N VAL A 134 -15.22 -1.71 14.92
CA VAL A 134 -16.49 -1.33 15.57
C VAL A 134 -17.04 -2.45 16.44
N ILE A 135 -16.89 -3.71 16.00
CA ILE A 135 -17.29 -4.90 16.77
C ILE A 135 -16.38 -5.08 18.00
N GLU A 136 -15.07 -4.88 17.88
CA GLU A 136 -14.11 -4.93 19.00
C GLU A 136 -14.49 -3.96 20.12
N VAL A 137 -14.81 -2.71 19.75
CA VAL A 137 -15.24 -1.67 20.70
C VAL A 137 -16.59 -2.03 21.32
N ALA A 138 -17.55 -2.52 20.52
CA ALA A 138 -18.87 -2.91 21.01
C ALA A 138 -18.80 -4.07 22.02
N LEU A 139 -17.99 -5.11 21.73
CA LEU A 139 -17.80 -6.25 22.62
C LEU A 139 -17.06 -5.89 23.92
N SER A 140 -16.25 -4.83 23.88
CA SER A 140 -15.57 -4.31 25.07
C SER A 140 -16.51 -3.62 26.07
N ASN A 141 -17.75 -3.30 25.66
CA ASN A 141 -18.77 -2.63 26.49
C ASN A 141 -18.28 -1.32 27.16
N SER A 142 -17.26 -0.67 26.60
CA SER A 142 -16.68 0.56 27.14
C SER A 142 -16.24 1.49 26.01
N TRP A 143 -16.56 2.77 26.15
CA TRP A 143 -16.08 3.81 25.24
C TRP A 143 -14.56 4.00 25.28
N SER A 144 -13.90 3.63 26.38
CA SER A 144 -12.43 3.67 26.48
C SER A 144 -11.75 2.72 25.47
N ALA A 145 -12.46 1.67 25.04
CA ALA A 145 -11.96 0.70 24.07
C ALA A 145 -11.71 1.29 22.67
N ILE A 146 -12.27 2.48 22.38
CA ILE A 146 -11.92 3.21 21.15
C ILE A 146 -10.43 3.52 21.11
N LEU A 147 -9.81 3.82 22.25
CA LEU A 147 -8.38 4.16 22.30
C LEU A 147 -7.50 2.94 22.57
N ASP A 148 -7.99 2.02 23.41
CA ASP A 148 -7.23 0.85 23.86
C ASP A 148 -8.19 -0.34 24.10
N VAL A 149 -8.27 -1.24 23.11
CA VAL A 149 -9.11 -2.44 23.18
C VAL A 149 -8.45 -3.45 24.12
N PRO A 150 -9.15 -3.95 25.15
CA PRO A 150 -8.57 -4.89 26.10
C PRO A 150 -8.07 -6.18 25.43
N SER A 151 -6.86 -6.62 25.78
CA SER A 151 -6.24 -7.85 25.28
C SER A 151 -7.13 -9.12 25.36
N PRO A 152 -7.95 -9.34 26.41
CA PRO A 152 -8.86 -10.48 26.45
C PRO A 152 -9.91 -10.47 25.33
N VAL A 153 -10.43 -9.30 24.94
CA VAL A 153 -11.39 -9.17 23.84
C VAL A 153 -10.72 -9.54 22.52
N LEU A 154 -9.54 -8.98 22.27
CA LEU A 154 -8.73 -9.29 21.08
C LEU A 154 -8.36 -10.78 21.02
N ALA A 155 -8.00 -11.39 22.14
CA ALA A 155 -7.72 -12.83 22.22
C ALA A 155 -8.97 -13.66 21.89
N VAL A 156 -10.15 -13.33 22.43
CA VAL A 156 -11.40 -14.04 22.10
C VAL A 156 -11.77 -13.86 20.63
N MET A 157 -11.57 -12.67 20.06
CA MET A 157 -11.88 -12.37 18.66
C MET A 157 -10.91 -12.99 17.64
N GLY A 158 -9.83 -13.62 18.09
CA GLY A 158 -8.92 -14.33 17.20
C GLY A 158 -7.54 -13.74 17.05
N GLY A 159 -7.08 -12.94 18.01
CA GLY A 159 -5.69 -12.51 18.07
C GLY A 159 -4.75 -13.72 18.12
N LYS A 160 -3.52 -13.52 17.63
CA LYS A 160 -2.50 -14.57 17.62
C LYS A 160 -2.09 -14.82 19.06
N VAL A 161 -2.31 -16.04 19.53
CA VAL A 161 -1.91 -16.54 20.85
C VAL A 161 -1.29 -17.91 20.65
N ALA A 162 0.02 -18.05 20.90
CA ALA A 162 0.76 -19.25 20.53
C ALA A 162 0.24 -20.54 21.20
N PRO A 163 -0.09 -20.55 22.52
CA PRO A 163 -0.65 -21.74 23.14
C PRO A 163 -1.97 -22.22 22.54
N LEU A 164 -2.86 -21.29 22.16
CA LEU A 164 -4.15 -21.64 21.54
C LEU A 164 -3.96 -22.17 20.11
N ILE A 165 -2.97 -21.65 19.38
CA ILE A 165 -2.60 -22.20 18.07
C ILE A 165 -2.05 -23.63 18.22
N ALA A 166 -1.22 -23.88 19.25
CA ALA A 166 -0.71 -25.21 19.56
C ALA A 166 -1.85 -26.20 19.93
N ALA A 167 -2.91 -25.69 20.57
CA ALA A 167 -4.13 -26.45 20.88
C ALA A 167 -5.05 -26.71 19.67
N GLY A 168 -4.67 -26.28 18.46
CA GLY A 168 -5.40 -26.55 17.21
C GLY A 168 -6.20 -25.38 16.66
N GLU A 169 -6.17 -24.21 17.29
CA GLU A 169 -6.87 -22.99 16.80
C GLU A 169 -6.08 -22.29 15.69
N TYR A 170 -5.74 -23.01 14.61
CA TYR A 170 -4.89 -22.53 13.50
C TYR A 170 -5.45 -21.31 12.75
N TRP A 171 -6.77 -21.07 12.84
CA TRP A 171 -7.42 -19.89 12.28
C TRP A 171 -6.88 -18.58 12.88
N ARG A 172 -6.28 -18.62 14.08
CA ARG A 172 -5.55 -17.52 14.72
C ARG A 172 -4.25 -17.11 14.01
N LEU A 173 -3.86 -17.81 12.95
CA LEU A 173 -2.80 -17.34 12.04
C LEU A 173 -3.34 -16.38 10.97
N ILE A 174 -4.66 -16.35 10.75
CA ILE A 174 -5.31 -15.55 9.70
C ILE A 174 -6.08 -14.38 10.31
N THR A 175 -6.93 -14.65 11.30
CA THR A 175 -7.80 -13.63 11.93
C THR A 175 -7.09 -12.40 12.50
N PRO A 176 -5.86 -12.46 13.03
CA PRO A 176 -5.19 -11.27 13.57
C PRO A 176 -5.04 -10.14 12.57
N ILE A 177 -4.98 -10.44 11.27
CA ILE A 177 -4.86 -9.45 10.18
C ILE A 177 -6.04 -8.46 10.20
N MET A 178 -7.19 -8.85 10.76
CA MET A 178 -8.39 -8.01 10.81
C MET A 178 -8.53 -7.19 12.09
N LEU A 179 -7.79 -7.54 13.14
CA LEU A 179 -7.99 -7.01 14.49
C LEU A 179 -7.09 -5.80 14.78
N HIS A 180 -7.55 -4.85 15.60
CA HIS A 180 -6.80 -3.64 15.93
C HIS A 180 -6.89 -3.29 17.42
N ALA A 181 -5.76 -2.85 18.01
CA ALA A 181 -5.67 -2.58 19.45
C ALA A 181 -6.31 -1.25 19.86
N GLY A 182 -6.73 -0.43 18.91
CA GLY A 182 -7.26 0.91 19.18
C GLY A 182 -7.33 1.74 17.91
N LEU A 183 -8.00 2.89 18.01
CA LEU A 183 -8.25 3.78 16.87
C LEU A 183 -6.96 4.25 16.21
N PHE A 184 -5.93 4.60 16.97
CA PHE A 184 -4.64 5.03 16.40
C PHE A 184 -3.96 3.90 15.62
N HIS A 185 -4.01 2.67 16.13
CA HIS A 185 -3.44 1.52 15.43
C HIS A 185 -4.21 1.25 14.12
N LEU A 186 -5.54 1.31 14.14
CA LEU A 186 -6.37 1.19 12.94
C LEU A 186 -6.06 2.32 11.93
N LEU A 187 -6.00 3.57 12.38
CA LEU A 187 -5.78 4.71 11.49
C LEU A 187 -4.42 4.65 10.80
N ILE A 188 -3.36 4.28 11.54
CA ILE A 188 -2.02 4.15 10.95
C ILE A 188 -1.99 3.02 9.92
N ASN A 189 -2.53 1.84 10.26
CA ASN A 189 -2.59 0.70 9.32
C ASN A 189 -3.45 1.01 8.10
N ALA A 190 -4.64 1.58 8.29
CA ALA A 190 -5.56 1.95 7.22
C ALA A 190 -4.93 3.02 6.31
N PHE A 191 -4.27 4.02 6.90
CA PHE A 191 -3.55 5.04 6.14
C PHE A 191 -2.42 4.40 5.33
N THR A 192 -1.53 3.63 5.96
CA THR A 192 -0.38 3.02 5.27
C THR A 192 -0.83 2.05 4.17
N GLN A 193 -1.78 1.16 4.44
CA GLN A 193 -2.24 0.21 3.44
C GLN A 193 -2.97 0.91 2.28
N CYS A 194 -3.81 1.91 2.54
CA CYS A 194 -4.51 2.61 1.47
C CYS A 194 -3.54 3.44 0.62
N MET A 195 -2.57 4.09 1.26
CA MET A 195 -1.60 4.92 0.56
C MET A 195 -0.65 4.07 -0.30
N PHE A 196 -0.24 2.92 0.21
CA PHE A 196 0.75 2.05 -0.43
C PHE A 196 0.12 0.91 -1.25
N GLY A 197 -0.74 0.13 -0.62
CA GLY A 197 -1.34 -1.07 -1.19
C GLY A 197 -2.23 -0.79 -2.40
N ILE A 198 -3.04 0.27 -2.37
CA ILE A 198 -3.89 0.63 -3.52
C ILE A 198 -3.05 1.00 -4.74
N GLN A 199 -1.95 1.71 -4.53
CA GLN A 199 -1.02 2.02 -5.63
C GLN A 199 -0.45 0.73 -6.23
N LEU A 200 0.04 -0.18 -5.39
CA LEU A 200 0.57 -1.46 -5.84
C LEU A 200 -0.51 -2.32 -6.52
N GLU A 201 -1.76 -2.24 -6.08
CA GLU A 201 -2.88 -2.97 -6.67
C GLU A 201 -3.19 -2.53 -8.09
N ARG A 202 -3.09 -1.23 -8.37
CA ARG A 202 -3.21 -0.71 -9.73
C ARG A 202 -2.06 -1.15 -10.62
N GLU A 203 -0.85 -1.21 -10.06
CA GLU A 203 0.36 -1.58 -10.81
C GLU A 203 0.44 -3.09 -11.07
N TRP A 204 0.02 -3.95 -10.12
CA TRP A 204 0.25 -5.39 -10.16
C TRP A 204 -1.02 -6.23 -10.32
N GLY A 205 -2.20 -5.64 -10.07
CA GLY A 205 -3.50 -6.31 -10.08
C GLY A 205 -3.99 -6.76 -8.70
N ALA A 206 -5.32 -6.81 -8.56
CA ALA A 206 -6.01 -7.15 -7.31
C ALA A 206 -5.68 -8.56 -6.78
N ALA A 207 -5.63 -9.56 -7.67
CA ALA A 207 -5.39 -10.95 -7.27
C ALA A 207 -4.00 -11.12 -6.65
N GLN A 208 -2.99 -10.48 -7.24
CA GLN A 208 -1.60 -10.52 -6.80
C GLN A 208 -1.44 -9.86 -5.43
N ILE A 209 -2.02 -8.67 -5.25
CA ILE A 209 -2.00 -8.00 -3.95
C ILE A 209 -2.72 -8.83 -2.90
N ALA A 210 -3.89 -9.40 -3.21
CA ALA A 210 -4.62 -10.24 -2.28
C ALA A 210 -3.80 -11.45 -1.80
N ILE A 211 -3.14 -12.16 -2.73
CA ILE A 211 -2.29 -13.30 -2.40
C ILE A 211 -1.11 -12.86 -1.53
N ILE A 212 -0.37 -11.82 -1.94
CA ILE A 212 0.81 -11.36 -1.20
C ILE A 212 0.40 -10.87 0.19
N TYR A 213 -0.68 -10.10 0.30
CA TYR A 213 -1.18 -9.54 1.55
C TYR A 213 -1.57 -10.64 2.54
N VAL A 214 -2.40 -11.60 2.12
CA VAL A 214 -2.88 -12.67 3.00
C VAL A 214 -1.74 -13.62 3.36
N CYS A 215 -0.94 -14.08 2.40
CA CYS A 215 0.16 -15.01 2.67
C CYS A 215 1.25 -14.38 3.55
N ALA A 216 1.60 -13.11 3.33
CA ALA A 216 2.58 -12.42 4.16
C ALA A 216 2.05 -12.16 5.58
N GLY A 217 0.76 -11.82 5.74
CA GLY A 217 0.14 -11.69 7.06
C GLY A 217 0.17 -13.01 7.85
N ILE A 218 -0.21 -14.12 7.21
CA ILE A 218 -0.17 -15.45 7.82
C ILE A 218 1.25 -15.82 8.23
N TYR A 219 2.21 -15.66 7.31
CA TYR A 219 3.59 -16.03 7.59
C TYR A 219 4.25 -15.12 8.62
N GLY A 220 3.88 -13.84 8.68
CA GLY A 220 4.20 -12.95 9.79
C GLY A 220 3.73 -13.53 11.13
N ASN A 221 2.48 -13.97 11.22
CA ASN A 221 1.96 -14.61 12.43
C ASN A 221 2.71 -15.90 12.79
N ILE A 222 3.10 -16.73 11.80
CA ILE A 222 3.93 -17.93 12.03
C ILE A 222 5.28 -17.54 12.65
N LEU A 223 5.97 -16.55 12.07
CA LEU A 223 7.26 -16.10 12.56
C LEU A 223 7.16 -15.49 13.97
N SER A 224 6.05 -14.83 14.23
CA SER A 224 5.74 -14.31 15.56
C SER A 224 5.49 -15.40 16.60
N VAL A 225 4.89 -16.53 16.24
CA VAL A 225 4.82 -17.63 17.21
C VAL A 225 6.23 -18.13 17.57
N LEU A 226 7.12 -18.21 16.59
CA LEU A 226 8.49 -18.68 16.83
C LEU A 226 9.30 -17.74 17.71
N PHE A 227 9.25 -16.43 17.44
CA PHE A 227 10.14 -15.44 18.10
C PHE A 227 9.46 -14.60 19.19
N ALA A 228 8.12 -14.58 19.24
CA ALA A 228 7.33 -13.84 20.23
C ALA A 228 6.10 -14.66 20.70
N PRO A 229 6.28 -15.89 21.22
CA PRO A 229 5.18 -16.79 21.56
C PRO A 229 4.24 -16.25 22.64
N GLN A 230 4.77 -15.45 23.58
CA GLN A 230 4.00 -14.88 24.69
C GLN A 230 3.28 -13.58 24.32
N ALA A 231 3.59 -12.98 23.16
CA ALA A 231 2.96 -11.75 22.72
C ALA A 231 1.62 -12.04 22.05
N LEU A 232 0.57 -11.31 22.45
CA LEU A 232 -0.64 -11.17 21.65
C LEU A 232 -0.29 -10.35 20.40
N SER A 233 -0.51 -10.89 19.21
CA SER A 233 -0.31 -10.16 17.96
C SER A 233 -1.60 -9.99 17.20
N ILE A 234 -1.76 -8.81 16.62
CA ILE A 234 -2.92 -8.31 15.89
C ILE A 234 -2.47 -7.23 14.90
N GLY A 235 -3.32 -6.94 13.93
CA GLY A 235 -3.12 -5.89 12.94
C GLY A 235 -2.66 -6.43 11.59
N CYS A 236 -2.97 -5.68 10.54
CA CYS A 236 -2.56 -6.03 9.18
C CYS A 236 -1.13 -5.59 8.83
N SER A 237 -0.40 -4.99 9.76
CA SER A 237 0.94 -4.44 9.52
C SER A 237 1.93 -5.48 8.98
N GLY A 238 1.86 -6.75 9.41
CA GLY A 238 2.64 -7.84 8.80
C GLY A 238 2.35 -8.02 7.29
N ALA A 239 1.09 -7.92 6.88
CA ALA A 239 0.71 -7.96 5.48
C ALA A 239 1.21 -6.72 4.70
N ILE A 240 1.15 -5.53 5.31
CA ILE A 240 1.71 -4.29 4.74
C ILE A 240 3.23 -4.43 4.52
N PHE A 241 3.96 -4.97 5.50
CA PHE A 241 5.38 -5.27 5.35
C PHE A 241 5.64 -6.29 4.24
N GLY A 242 4.73 -7.24 4.02
CA GLY A 242 4.76 -8.13 2.86
C GLY A 242 4.65 -7.41 1.52
N LEU A 243 3.71 -6.48 1.40
CA LEU A 243 3.64 -5.63 0.21
C LEU A 243 4.94 -4.84 0.00
N PHE A 244 5.53 -4.33 1.09
CA PHE A 244 6.80 -3.61 1.03
C PHE A 244 7.95 -4.51 0.57
N GLY A 245 8.07 -5.72 1.10
CA GLY A 245 9.05 -6.72 0.64
C GLY A 245 8.87 -7.08 -0.83
N ALA A 246 7.64 -7.29 -1.28
CA ALA A 246 7.35 -7.55 -2.69
C ALA A 246 7.74 -6.36 -3.59
N GLN A 247 7.57 -5.12 -3.11
CA GLN A 247 7.96 -3.92 -3.84
C GLN A 247 9.47 -3.81 -3.98
N VAL A 248 10.23 -4.14 -2.93
CA VAL A 248 11.70 -4.21 -3.02
C VAL A 248 12.11 -5.20 -4.12
N ALA A 249 11.52 -6.40 -4.16
CA ALA A 249 11.79 -7.36 -5.23
C ALA A 249 11.46 -6.82 -6.62
N TYR A 250 10.28 -6.21 -6.80
CA TYR A 250 9.87 -5.58 -8.06
C TYR A 250 10.90 -4.54 -8.55
N ILE A 251 11.31 -3.64 -7.67
CA ILE A 251 12.25 -2.56 -7.96
C ILE A 251 13.63 -3.09 -8.33
N THR A 252 14.11 -4.12 -7.62
CA THR A 252 15.40 -4.76 -7.95
C THR A 252 15.40 -5.38 -9.34
N GLY A 253 14.25 -5.91 -9.81
CA GLY A 253 14.08 -6.42 -11.16
C GLY A 253 14.15 -5.32 -12.22
N MET A 254 13.41 -4.25 -12.02
CA MET A 254 13.35 -3.14 -12.99
C MET A 254 14.56 -2.20 -12.93
N TRP A 255 15.44 -2.32 -11.94
CA TRP A 255 16.49 -1.33 -11.65
C TRP A 255 17.31 -0.90 -12.86
N ARG A 256 17.62 -1.84 -13.77
CA ARG A 256 18.41 -1.56 -14.98
C ARG A 256 17.63 -0.81 -16.07
N GLN A 257 16.30 -0.92 -16.05
CA GLN A 257 15.39 -0.32 -17.03
C GLN A 257 15.02 1.14 -16.67
N LEU A 258 15.26 1.55 -15.42
CA LEU A 258 14.93 2.88 -14.92
C LEU A 258 16.02 3.92 -15.24
N GLY A 259 15.60 5.10 -15.68
CA GLY A 259 16.46 6.29 -15.81
C GLY A 259 16.85 6.88 -14.45
N ASP A 260 17.85 7.77 -14.45
CA ASP A 260 18.45 8.30 -13.21
C ASP A 260 17.47 9.09 -12.34
N LEU A 261 16.58 9.87 -12.95
CA LEU A 261 15.55 10.62 -12.21
C LEU A 261 14.55 9.68 -11.54
N GLN A 262 14.09 8.65 -12.27
CA GLN A 262 13.16 7.64 -11.75
C GLN A 262 13.79 6.88 -10.58
N LYS A 263 15.06 6.48 -10.69
CA LYS A 263 15.83 5.86 -9.59
C LYS A 263 15.88 6.75 -8.36
N LYS A 264 16.27 8.02 -8.51
CA LYS A 264 16.36 8.97 -7.38
C LYS A 264 15.00 9.15 -6.67
N MET A 265 13.93 9.29 -7.44
CA MET A 265 12.57 9.43 -6.91
C MET A 265 12.08 8.17 -6.22
N LEU A 266 12.39 7.00 -6.79
CA LEU A 266 12.05 5.71 -6.22
C LEU A 266 12.79 5.44 -4.91
N ILE A 267 14.09 5.74 -4.85
CA ILE A 267 14.88 5.67 -3.62
C ILE A 267 14.30 6.60 -2.56
N LEU A 268 13.96 7.84 -2.92
CA LEU A 268 13.37 8.80 -1.99
C LEU A 268 12.03 8.28 -1.45
N SER A 269 11.14 7.80 -2.33
CA SER A 269 9.84 7.24 -1.96
C SER A 269 9.97 6.01 -1.06
N LEU A 270 10.85 5.07 -1.40
CA LEU A 270 11.17 3.90 -0.58
C LEU A 270 11.74 4.30 0.78
N SER A 271 12.66 5.26 0.82
CA SER A 271 13.29 5.71 2.05
C SER A 271 12.28 6.36 2.99
N LEU A 272 11.41 7.23 2.46
CA LEU A 272 10.34 7.86 3.24
C LEU A 272 9.33 6.82 3.75
N SER A 273 8.93 5.87 2.90
CA SER A 273 8.02 4.78 3.28
C SER A 273 8.64 3.88 4.34
N PHE A 274 9.92 3.53 4.19
CA PHE A 274 10.66 2.74 5.17
C PHE A 274 10.76 3.46 6.50
N ILE A 275 11.15 4.75 6.51
CA ILE A 275 11.23 5.55 7.75
C ILE A 275 9.87 5.60 8.43
N PHE A 276 8.79 5.86 7.67
CA PHE A 276 7.44 5.90 8.21
C PHE A 276 7.08 4.58 8.88
N ILE A 277 7.17 3.48 8.14
CA ILE A 277 6.82 2.14 8.64
C ILE A 277 7.72 1.75 9.83
N PHE A 278 9.03 2.02 9.74
CA PHE A 278 10.02 1.70 10.77
C PHE A 278 9.74 2.45 12.08
N VAL A 279 9.46 3.76 12.04
CA VAL A 279 9.16 4.54 13.24
C VAL A 279 7.93 3.99 13.98
N PHE A 280 6.86 3.67 13.26
CA PHE A 280 5.66 3.09 13.90
C PHE A 280 5.87 1.65 14.37
N SER A 281 6.83 0.94 13.79
CA SER A 281 7.19 -0.41 14.22
C SER A 281 7.78 -0.42 15.63
N PHE A 282 8.56 0.58 16.07
CA PHE A 282 9.10 0.62 17.44
C PHE A 282 8.10 1.07 18.51
N SER A 283 6.82 1.23 18.17
CA SER A 283 5.80 1.55 19.17
C SER A 283 5.59 0.39 20.14
N VAL A 284 5.27 0.71 21.40
CA VAL A 284 5.00 -0.32 22.42
C VAL A 284 3.82 -1.20 21.99
N GLY A 285 3.97 -2.52 22.13
CA GLY A 285 2.93 -3.49 21.76
C GLY A 285 2.94 -3.92 20.30
N VAL A 286 3.92 -3.49 19.50
CA VAL A 286 4.06 -3.90 18.10
C VAL A 286 4.94 -5.14 17.97
N ASP A 287 4.50 -6.05 17.11
CA ASP A 287 5.14 -7.34 16.89
C ASP A 287 6.17 -7.31 15.75
N MET A 288 7.44 -7.15 16.11
CA MET A 288 8.55 -7.09 15.15
C MET A 288 8.76 -8.39 14.39
N SER A 289 8.45 -9.52 15.01
CA SER A 289 8.58 -10.83 14.40
C SER A 289 7.55 -11.00 13.28
N ALA A 290 6.32 -10.50 13.49
CA ALA A 290 5.30 -10.47 12.45
C ALA A 290 5.69 -9.56 11.27
N HIS A 291 6.28 -8.40 11.54
CA HIS A 291 6.76 -7.48 10.49
C HIS A 291 7.89 -8.09 9.65
N MET A 292 8.89 -8.67 10.32
CA MET A 292 10.01 -9.33 9.66
C MET A 292 9.54 -10.52 8.82
N GLY A 293 8.64 -11.35 9.37
CA GLY A 293 8.04 -12.46 8.65
C GLY A 293 7.28 -12.00 7.42
N GLY A 294 6.41 -11.00 7.59
CA GLY A 294 5.69 -10.38 6.49
C GLY A 294 6.63 -9.92 5.37
N PHE A 295 7.65 -9.13 5.71
CA PHE A 295 8.64 -8.64 4.75
C PHE A 295 9.35 -9.77 4.00
N VAL A 296 9.82 -10.80 4.71
CA VAL A 296 10.50 -11.94 4.09
C VAL A 296 9.57 -12.68 3.14
N ALA A 297 8.34 -13.02 3.56
CA ALA A 297 7.37 -13.69 2.69
C ALA A 297 7.02 -12.86 1.46
N GLY A 298 6.80 -11.56 1.64
CA GLY A 298 6.57 -10.60 0.57
C GLY A 298 7.72 -10.57 -0.45
N MET A 299 8.94 -10.48 0.05
CA MET A 299 10.15 -10.52 -0.78
C MET A 299 10.21 -11.83 -1.58
N VAL A 300 10.00 -12.99 -0.95
CA VAL A 300 10.00 -14.30 -1.62
C VAL A 300 8.97 -14.36 -2.75
N MET A 301 7.73 -13.94 -2.47
CA MET A 301 6.66 -13.94 -3.47
C MET A 301 6.95 -12.96 -4.61
N GLY A 302 7.48 -11.78 -4.30
CA GLY A 302 7.89 -10.79 -5.28
C GLY A 302 9.04 -11.29 -6.17
N LEU A 303 10.05 -11.95 -5.60
CA LEU A 303 11.15 -12.59 -6.33
C LEU A 303 10.66 -13.65 -7.32
N GLY A 304 9.62 -14.38 -6.96
CA GLY A 304 8.96 -15.35 -7.85
C GLY A 304 8.17 -14.65 -8.96
N TYR A 305 7.21 -13.81 -8.57
CA TYR A 305 6.25 -13.19 -9.46
C TYR A 305 6.89 -12.24 -10.48
N PHE A 306 7.81 -11.38 -10.03
CA PHE A 306 8.47 -10.38 -10.88
C PHE A 306 9.69 -10.89 -11.60
N SER A 307 9.97 -12.19 -11.54
CA SER A 307 11.20 -12.73 -12.09
C SER A 307 11.41 -12.53 -13.59
N HIS A 308 10.34 -12.36 -14.35
CA HIS A 308 10.39 -12.03 -15.77
C HIS A 308 11.03 -10.65 -16.05
N LEU A 309 11.11 -9.76 -15.06
CA LEU A 309 11.72 -8.42 -15.20
C LEU A 309 13.25 -8.45 -15.08
N TRP A 310 13.83 -9.59 -14.74
CA TRP A 310 15.20 -9.70 -14.26
C TRP A 310 16.10 -10.23 -15.38
N HIS A 311 17.30 -9.67 -15.50
CA HIS A 311 18.31 -10.18 -16.42
C HIS A 311 18.94 -11.47 -15.88
N GLU A 312 19.19 -12.43 -16.78
CA GLU A 312 19.71 -13.76 -16.44
C GLU A 312 21.07 -13.74 -15.71
N ASP A 313 21.86 -12.69 -15.94
CA ASP A 313 23.18 -12.52 -15.33
C ASP A 313 23.14 -11.97 -13.90
N ASN A 314 21.96 -11.65 -13.35
CA ASN A 314 21.84 -11.09 -12.01
C ASN A 314 21.94 -12.20 -10.95
N PHE A 315 22.86 -12.06 -10.00
CA PHE A 315 22.97 -12.98 -8.84
C PHE A 315 21.63 -13.23 -8.17
N TRP A 316 20.84 -12.18 -7.93
CA TRP A 316 19.56 -12.31 -7.28
C TRP A 316 18.55 -13.05 -8.16
N TYR A 317 18.66 -12.98 -9.48
CA TYR A 317 17.79 -13.75 -10.39
C TYR A 317 18.04 -15.24 -10.26
N GLN A 318 19.32 -15.61 -10.24
CA GLN A 318 19.73 -17.01 -10.20
C GLN A 318 19.50 -17.65 -8.82
N TYR A 319 19.86 -16.95 -7.75
CA TYR A 319 19.87 -17.52 -6.40
C TYR A 319 18.81 -16.95 -5.47
N GLY A 320 18.28 -15.75 -5.74
CA GLY A 320 17.38 -15.04 -4.83
C GLY A 320 16.11 -15.83 -4.52
N LYS A 321 15.44 -16.41 -5.53
CA LYS A 321 14.24 -17.23 -5.32
C LYS A 321 14.51 -18.46 -4.46
N VAL A 322 15.65 -19.13 -4.69
CA VAL A 322 16.04 -20.34 -3.97
C VAL A 322 16.36 -19.99 -2.52
N ILE A 323 17.20 -18.97 -2.29
CA ILE A 323 17.55 -18.51 -0.94
C ILE A 323 16.30 -18.10 -0.15
N ALA A 324 15.41 -17.34 -0.80
CA ALA A 324 14.18 -16.88 -0.19
C ALA A 324 13.24 -18.05 0.15
N PHE A 325 13.02 -18.97 -0.79
CA PHE A 325 12.21 -20.16 -0.55
C PHE A 325 12.80 -21.07 0.54
N CYS A 326 14.11 -21.30 0.52
CA CYS A 326 14.80 -22.06 1.56
C CYS A 326 14.69 -21.38 2.93
N THR A 327 14.74 -20.05 2.99
CA THR A 327 14.56 -19.30 4.25
C THR A 327 13.15 -19.47 4.79
N VAL A 328 12.13 -19.37 3.94
CA VAL A 328 10.73 -19.60 4.32
C VAL A 328 10.49 -21.03 4.77
N LEU A 329 11.00 -22.00 4.02
CA LEU A 329 10.88 -23.41 4.37
C LEU A 329 11.58 -23.72 5.70
N PHE A 330 12.82 -23.24 5.86
CA PHE A 330 13.62 -23.47 7.07
C PHE A 330 12.96 -22.88 8.32
N THR A 331 12.52 -21.64 8.27
CA THR A 331 11.86 -20.99 9.41
C THR A 331 10.47 -21.56 9.67
N SER A 332 9.73 -22.00 8.65
CA SER A 332 8.46 -22.73 8.82
C SER A 332 8.68 -24.09 9.48
N LEU A 333 9.70 -24.84 9.05
CA LEU A 333 10.07 -26.13 9.66
C LEU A 333 10.52 -25.93 11.11
N ILE A 334 11.31 -24.90 11.40
CA ILE A 334 11.68 -24.56 12.78
C ILE A 334 10.44 -24.18 13.58
N ALA A 335 9.53 -23.37 13.03
CA ALA A 335 8.30 -23.04 13.73
C ALA A 335 7.52 -24.30 14.07
N ILE A 336 7.33 -25.21 13.10
CA ILE A 336 6.69 -26.52 13.30
C ILE A 336 7.40 -27.33 14.39
N VAL A 337 8.72 -27.51 14.31
CA VAL A 337 9.49 -28.27 15.31
C VAL A 337 9.41 -27.62 16.68
N TYR A 338 9.57 -26.30 16.76
CA TYR A 338 9.46 -25.52 17.99
C TYR A 338 8.06 -25.66 18.61
N PHE A 339 7.01 -25.62 17.80
CA PHE A 339 5.63 -25.86 18.21
C PHE A 339 5.41 -27.27 18.76
N PHE A 340 5.96 -28.30 18.10
CA PHE A 340 5.75 -29.69 18.49
C PHE A 340 6.71 -30.19 19.58
N HIS A 341 7.75 -29.41 19.94
CA HIS A 341 8.78 -29.83 20.90
C HIS A 341 8.83 -29.01 22.18
N ASN A 342 8.27 -27.80 22.23
CA ASN A 342 8.16 -27.03 23.47
C ASN A 342 6.87 -27.36 24.21
N GLU A 343 6.96 -28.29 25.16
CA GLU A 343 5.87 -28.62 26.09
C GLU A 343 5.40 -27.40 26.90
N GLU A 344 6.27 -26.41 27.13
CA GLU A 344 5.95 -25.16 27.84
C GLU A 344 4.97 -24.25 27.09
N LEU A 345 4.78 -24.44 25.78
CA LEU A 345 3.77 -23.74 24.98
C LEU A 345 2.43 -24.49 24.91
N GLY A 346 2.28 -25.57 25.68
CA GLY A 346 0.99 -26.24 25.88
C GLY A 346 0.78 -27.52 25.07
N TYR A 347 1.85 -28.17 24.58
CA TYR A 347 1.72 -29.57 24.15
C TYR A 347 2.06 -30.48 25.34
N GLY A 348 1.03 -31.10 25.94
CA GLY A 348 1.21 -32.22 26.85
C GLY A 348 1.33 -31.91 28.35
N LYS A 349 1.11 -30.66 28.80
CA LYS A 349 0.86 -30.39 30.22
C LYS A 349 -0.61 -30.07 30.43
N ASP A 350 -1.28 -31.12 30.93
CA ASP A 350 -2.60 -31.14 31.54
C ASP A 350 -3.75 -31.24 30.53
N GLY A 351 -4.41 -32.40 30.58
CA GLY A 351 -5.56 -32.73 29.75
C GLY A 351 -6.68 -31.70 29.86
N PHE A 352 -7.44 -31.62 28.77
CA PHE A 352 -8.82 -31.17 28.81
C PHE A 352 -9.60 -31.81 29.97
#